data_AF-R6VXZ6-F1
#
_entry.id   AF-R6VXZ6-F1
#
_cell.length_a   1.000
_cell.length_b   1.000
_cell.length_c   1.000
_cell.angle_alpha   90.00
_cell.angle_beta   90.00
_cell.angle_gamma   90.00
#
_symmetry.space_group_name_H-M   'P 1'
#
loop_
_entity.id
_entity.type
_entity.pdbx_description
1 polymer ?
#
loop_
_entity_poly.entity_id
_entity_poly.type
_entity_poly.pdbx_seq_one_letter_code
_entity_poly.pdbx_strand_id
1 'polypeptide(L)'
;MKAGINRDNRLQRLRELEFALLETNLYLDTHPNSRKALDYYKKVKAARDIMYEDYVKNNGPMFAADVRQDNWSWVDMPWPWQNDMEG
;
A
#
# COMPACT_ATOMS: atom_id res chain seq x y z
N MET A 1 15.79 -11.69 -18.10
CA MET A 1 15.07 -10.44 -17.84
C MET A 1 14.28 -10.65 -16.56
N LYS A 2 14.50 -9.88 -15.48
CA LYS A 2 13.60 -9.96 -14.32
C LYS A 2 12.29 -9.31 -14.74
N ALA A 3 11.21 -10.09 -14.84
CA ALA A 3 9.89 -9.52 -15.00
C ALA A 3 9.67 -8.57 -13.81
N GLY A 4 9.71 -7.26 -14.07
CA GLY A 4 9.40 -6.27 -13.06
C GLY A 4 7.99 -6.54 -12.55
N ILE A 5 7.78 -6.38 -11.24
CA ILE A 5 6.45 -6.48 -10.65
C ILE A 5 5.52 -5.50 -11.41
N ASN A 6 4.41 -5.97 -11.97
CA ASN A 6 3.44 -5.10 -12.65
C ASN A 6 2.57 -4.36 -11.62
N ARG A 7 1.72 -3.42 -12.09
CA ARG A 7 0.82 -2.64 -11.22
C ARG A 7 0.00 -3.53 -10.28
N ASP A 8 -0.63 -4.57 -10.82
CA ASP A 8 -1.54 -5.44 -10.08
C ASP A 8 -0.83 -6.23 -9.00
N ASN A 9 0.37 -6.74 -9.30
CA ASN A 9 1.18 -7.46 -8.31
C ASN A 9 1.68 -6.53 -7.20
N ARG A 10 2.05 -5.27 -7.51
CA ARG A 10 2.41 -4.27 -6.48
C ARG A 10 1.21 -3.95 -5.59
N LEU A 11 0.04 -3.70 -6.20
CA LEU A 11 -1.18 -3.38 -5.46
C LEU A 11 -1.62 -4.56 -4.59
N GLN A 12 -1.58 -5.79 -5.11
CA GLN A 12 -1.91 -7.00 -4.36
C GLN A 12 -0.97 -7.16 -3.16
N ARG A 13 0.34 -6.99 -3.38
CA ARG A 13 1.31 -7.11 -2.29
C ARG A 13 1.10 -6.04 -1.21
N LEU A 14 0.78 -4.82 -1.61
CA LEU A 14 0.46 -3.75 -0.67
C LEU A 14 -0.81 -4.09 0.14
N ARG A 15 -1.87 -4.61 -0.51
CA ARG A 15 -3.10 -5.04 0.19
C ARG A 15 -2.84 -6.16 1.20
N GLU A 16 -2.00 -7.14 0.88
CA GLU A 16 -1.63 -8.20 1.82
C GLU A 16 -0.95 -7.64 3.09
N LEU A 17 -0.06 -6.64 2.91
CA LEU A 17 0.64 -6.00 4.01
C LEU A 17 -0.31 -5.13 4.85
N GLU A 18 -1.23 -4.41 4.22
CA GLU A 18 -2.28 -3.64 4.90
C GLU A 18 -3.17 -4.56 5.75
N PHE A 19 -3.60 -5.70 5.19
CA PHE A 19 -4.39 -6.69 5.92
C PHE A 19 -3.63 -7.23 7.14
N ALA A 20 -2.36 -7.62 6.96
CA ALA A 20 -1.55 -8.10 8.07
C ALA A 20 -1.34 -7.05 9.17
N LEU A 21 -1.23 -5.77 8.79
CA LEU A 21 -1.11 -4.66 9.73
C LEU A 21 -2.41 -4.47 10.52
N LEU A 22 -3.56 -4.52 9.83
CA LEU A 22 -4.89 -4.40 10.42
C LEU A 22 -5.17 -5.53 11.43
N GLU A 23 -4.91 -6.78 11.07
CA GLU A 23 -5.08 -7.92 11.97
C GLU A 23 -4.16 -7.82 13.20
N THR A 24 -2.93 -7.36 13.01
CA THR A 24 -1.99 -7.18 14.11
C THR A 24 -2.45 -6.08 15.05
N ASN A 25 -2.99 -4.98 14.53
CA ASN A 25 -3.59 -3.91 15.33
C ASN A 25 -4.75 -4.44 16.16
N LEU A 26 -5.69 -5.18 15.54
CA LEU A 26 -6.84 -5.75 16.24
C LEU A 26 -6.39 -6.70 17.38
N TYR A 27 -5.33 -7.48 17.16
CA TYR A 27 -4.76 -8.31 18.21
C TYR A 27 -4.15 -7.47 19.34
N LEU A 28 -3.40 -6.40 19.01
CA LEU A 28 -2.76 -5.50 19.98
C LEU A 28 -3.78 -4.71 20.82
N ASP A 29 -4.98 -4.43 20.30
CA ASP A 29 -6.07 -3.79 21.07
C ASP A 29 -6.42 -4.58 22.34
N THR A 30 -6.28 -5.90 22.30
CA THR A 30 -6.52 -6.80 23.44
C THR A 30 -5.24 -7.26 24.15
N HIS A 31 -4.08 -7.16 23.49
CA HIS A 31 -2.78 -7.60 24.01
C HIS A 31 -1.69 -6.52 23.81
N PRO A 32 -1.83 -5.31 24.39
CA PRO A 32 -1.00 -4.16 24.03
C PRO A 32 0.48 -4.32 24.37
N ASN A 33 0.81 -5.16 25.35
CA ASN A 33 2.18 -5.42 25.79
C ASN A 33 2.83 -6.65 25.12
N SER A 34 2.16 -7.29 24.15
CA SER A 34 2.70 -8.45 23.44
C SER A 34 3.90 -8.03 22.59
N ARG A 35 5.12 -8.27 23.09
CA ARG A 35 6.38 -7.93 22.41
C ARG A 35 6.45 -8.54 21.01
N LYS A 36 6.01 -9.80 20.87
CA LYS A 36 5.99 -10.51 19.59
C LYS A 36 5.08 -9.81 18.57
N ALA A 37 3.89 -9.39 18.98
CA ALA A 37 2.96 -8.68 18.09
C ALA A 37 3.48 -7.28 17.74
N LEU A 38 4.08 -6.56 18.69
CA LEU A 38 4.72 -5.27 18.44
C LEU A 38 5.89 -5.37 17.44
N ASP A 39 6.73 -6.39 17.55
CA ASP A 39 7.85 -6.59 16.63
C ASP A 39 7.37 -7.00 15.24
N TYR A 40 6.33 -7.84 15.16
CA TYR A 40 5.67 -8.18 13.90
C TYR A 40 5.04 -6.95 13.23
N TYR A 41 4.31 -6.14 14.01
CA TYR A 41 3.72 -4.89 13.56
C TYR A 41 4.77 -3.97 12.93
N LYS A 42 5.89 -3.72 13.62
CA LYS A 42 6.99 -2.89 13.10
C LYS A 42 7.55 -3.43 11.79
N LYS A 43 7.76 -4.75 11.70
CA LYS A 43 8.28 -5.40 10.49
C LYS A 43 7.31 -5.24 9.31
N VAL A 44 6.03 -5.52 9.52
CA VAL A 44 5.00 -5.40 8.48
C VAL A 44 4.83 -3.94 8.05
N LYS A 45 4.79 -3.01 9.01
CA LYS A 45 4.70 -1.57 8.72
C LYS A 45 5.86 -1.11 7.85
N ALA A 46 7.10 -1.47 8.19
CA ALA A 46 8.27 -1.10 7.39
C ALA A 46 8.19 -1.67 5.95
N ALA A 47 7.77 -2.93 5.81
CA ALA A 47 7.58 -3.53 4.49
C ALA A 47 6.45 -2.86 3.69
N ARG A 48 5.35 -2.50 4.36
CA ARG A 48 4.21 -1.77 3.78
C ARG A 48 4.68 -0.43 3.25
N ASP A 49 5.44 0.34 4.03
CA ASP A 49 5.88 1.68 3.65
C ASP A 49 6.81 1.63 2.42
N ILE A 50 7.72 0.67 2.36
CA ILE A 50 8.59 0.44 1.18
C ILE A 50 7.74 0.10 -0.05
N MET A 51 6.76 -0.81 0.07
CA MET A 51 5.91 -1.21 -1.05
C MET A 51 4.98 -0.08 -1.50
N TYR A 52 4.51 0.76 -0.57
CA TYR A 52 3.71 1.92 -0.86
C TYR A 52 4.50 2.96 -1.67
N GLU A 53 5.73 3.26 -1.25
CA GLU A 53 6.61 4.15 -2.00
C GLU A 53 6.93 3.61 -3.40
N ASP A 54 7.20 2.31 -3.52
CA ASP A 54 7.42 1.66 -4.82
C ASP A 54 6.18 1.71 -5.71
N TYR A 55 4.98 1.53 -5.14
CA TYR A 55 3.73 1.72 -5.87
C TYR A 55 3.60 3.16 -6.37
N VAL A 56 3.67 4.15 -5.49
CA VAL A 56 3.47 5.56 -5.84
C VAL A 56 4.47 6.02 -6.90
N LYS A 57 5.74 5.58 -6.77
CA LYS A 57 6.81 5.92 -7.73
C LYS A 57 6.55 5.37 -9.13
N ASN A 58 6.03 4.14 -9.24
CA ASN A 58 5.90 3.45 -10.53
C ASN A 58 4.48 3.53 -11.12
N ASN A 59 3.50 3.91 -10.32
CA ASN A 59 2.09 3.85 -10.68
C ASN A 59 1.31 5.13 -10.36
N GLY A 60 1.97 6.20 -9.92
CA GLY A 60 1.29 7.47 -9.60
C GLY A 60 0.65 7.48 -8.21
N PRO A 61 0.07 8.63 -7.82
CA PRO A 61 -0.44 8.85 -6.46
C PRO A 61 -1.55 7.87 -6.09
N MET A 62 -1.51 7.30 -4.88
CA MET A 62 -2.59 6.46 -4.34
C MET A 62 -3.65 7.29 -3.64
N PHE A 63 -3.23 8.38 -3.00
CA PHE A 63 -4.09 9.44 -2.47
C PHE A 63 -3.65 10.80 -3.03
N ALA A 64 -4.55 11.78 -3.00
CA ALA A 64 -4.24 13.15 -3.40
C ALA A 64 -3.03 13.74 -2.64
N ALA A 65 -2.79 13.31 -1.40
CA ALA A 65 -1.64 13.71 -0.59
C ALA A 65 -0.29 13.17 -1.13
N ASP A 66 -0.29 12.20 -2.05
CA ASP A 66 0.93 11.65 -2.65
C ASP A 66 1.41 12.44 -3.87
N VAL A 67 0.69 13.47 -4.31
CA VAL A 67 1.11 14.30 -5.45
C VAL A 67 2.39 15.05 -5.07
N ARG A 68 3.50 14.75 -5.76
CA ARG A 68 4.84 15.31 -5.50
C ARG A 68 5.31 16.31 -6.56
N GLN A 69 4.54 16.49 -7.63
CA GLN A 69 4.92 17.30 -8.79
C GLN A 69 4.12 18.61 -8.80
N ASP A 70 4.62 19.60 -9.55
CA ASP A 70 3.93 20.88 -9.76
C ASP A 70 2.68 20.76 -10.65
N ASN A 71 2.37 19.57 -11.17
CA ASN A 71 1.14 19.23 -11.86
C ASN A 71 0.21 18.37 -10.99
N TRP A 72 -1.09 18.51 -11.19
CA TRP A 72 -2.11 17.78 -10.43
C TRP A 72 -2.31 16.35 -10.96
N SER A 73 -1.31 15.49 -10.75
CA SER A 73 -1.30 14.11 -11.27
C SER A 73 -2.29 13.14 -10.61
N TRP A 74 -3.08 13.62 -9.64
CA TRP A 74 -4.16 12.84 -9.02
C TRP A 74 -5.23 12.40 -10.02
N VAL A 75 -5.49 13.18 -11.06
CA VAL A 75 -6.54 12.89 -12.06
C VAL A 75 -6.04 12.10 -13.27
N ASP A 76 -4.73 11.84 -13.35
CA ASP A 76 -4.10 11.28 -14.55
C ASP A 76 -4.21 9.75 -14.66
N MET A 77 -4.67 9.09 -13.60
CA MET A 77 -4.74 7.63 -13.49
C MET A 77 -6.18 7.16 -13.33
N PRO A 78 -6.57 6.02 -13.93
CA PRO A 78 -7.84 5.39 -13.62
C PRO A 78 -7.84 5.03 -12.13
N TRP A 79 -8.86 5.54 -11.45
CA TRP A 79 -9.01 5.38 -10.02
C TRP A 79 -9.16 3.89 -9.71
N PRO A 80 -8.72 3.40 -8.54
CA PRO A 80 -8.79 1.98 -8.20
C PRO A 80 -10.20 1.37 -8.26
N TRP A 81 -11.26 2.21 -8.25
CA TRP A 81 -12.67 1.85 -8.38
C TRP A 81 -13.30 2.24 -9.73
N GLN A 82 -12.56 2.89 -10.63
CA GLN A 82 -12.97 2.98 -12.02
C GLN A 82 -12.72 1.61 -12.64
N ASN A 83 -13.79 0.82 -12.74
CA ASN A 83 -13.79 -0.32 -13.63
C ASN A 83 -13.84 0.22 -15.05
N ASP A 84 -12.99 -0.29 -15.94
CA ASP A 84 -12.92 0.05 -17.36
C ASP A 84 -14.19 -0.34 -18.17
N MET A 85 -15.32 -0.61 -17.48
CA MET A 85 -16.59 -1.11 -18.04
C MET A 85 -17.53 0.02 -18.49
N GLU A 86 -17.15 1.29 -18.36
CA GLU A 86 -17.84 2.38 -19.07
C GLU A 86 -17.08 2.70 -20.36
N GLY A 87 -17.35 1.89 -21.39
CA GLY A 87 -16.83 2.01 -22.75
C GLY A 87 -17.28 0.86 -23.64
#